data_AF-A0A328B385-F1
#
_entry.id   AF-A0A328B385-F1
#
_cell.length_a   1.000
_cell.length_b   1.000
_cell.length_c   1.000
_cell.angle_alpha   90.00
_cell.angle_beta   90.00
_cell.angle_gamma   90.00
#
_symmetry.space_group_name_H-M   'P 1'
#
loop_
_entity.id
_entity.type
_entity.pdbx_description
1 polymer ?
#
loop_
_entity_poly.entity_id
_entity_poly.type
_entity_poly.pdbx_seq_one_letter_code
_entity_poly.pdbx_strand_id
1 'polypeptide(L)'
;MVRSAFEGSLKSAYLLQSPATFEERHQQYRHDLFQIALLKGHTKVADLIGIMPENDHKSWRPYRDRLLSEEERAEISSRYPKAMRRALETKWGFTGLIGELSRSEDPLFSGFTGLADGYAMASHILHADIVGTAVPLDRDRRDEARRDAILLAHGVRLISDVHTCLQLRLGVGYRYIGQDPAPLIDAHQRIAALTESFGKVYEDWMGVEYPDG
;
A
#
# COMPACT_ATOMS: atom_id res chain seq x y z
N MET A 1 4.88 8.56 -0.15
CA MET A 1 5.25 8.10 -1.50
C MET A 1 5.46 6.58 -1.59
N VAL A 2 6.25 5.94 -0.71
CA VAL A 2 6.48 4.48 -0.80
C VAL A 2 5.23 3.65 -0.45
N ARG A 3 4.43 4.07 0.52
CA ARG A 3 3.16 3.41 0.88
C ARG A 3 2.22 3.17 -0.31
N SER A 4 2.04 4.17 -1.18
CA SER A 4 1.19 4.03 -2.37
C SER A 4 1.80 3.08 -3.41
N ALA A 5 3.13 3.01 -3.51
CA ALA A 5 3.80 2.04 -4.36
C ALA A 5 3.55 0.61 -3.85
N PHE A 6 3.63 0.38 -2.54
CA PHE A 6 3.28 -0.90 -1.93
C PHE A 6 1.83 -1.30 -2.17
N GLU A 7 0.87 -0.47 -1.81
CA GLU A 7 -0.55 -0.79 -1.97
C GLU A 7 -0.93 -1.01 -3.44
N GLY A 8 -0.45 -0.14 -4.34
CA GLY A 8 -0.72 -0.26 -5.77
C GLY A 8 -0.13 -1.54 -6.36
N SER A 9 1.09 -1.90 -5.94
CA SER A 9 1.77 -3.10 -6.45
C SER A 9 1.12 -4.38 -5.94
N LEU A 10 0.74 -4.45 -4.66
CA LEU A 10 0.03 -5.61 -4.12
C LEU A 10 -1.37 -5.77 -4.71
N LYS A 11 -2.12 -4.68 -4.91
CA LYS A 11 -3.42 -4.72 -5.58
C LYS A 11 -3.30 -5.21 -7.02
N SER A 12 -2.29 -4.71 -7.75
CA SER A 12 -2.00 -5.16 -9.11
C SER A 12 -1.61 -6.64 -9.13
N ALA A 13 -0.75 -7.06 -8.21
CA ALA A 13 -0.33 -8.44 -8.07
C ALA A 13 -1.49 -9.39 -7.78
N TYR A 14 -2.39 -8.99 -6.88
CA TYR A 14 -3.57 -9.77 -6.55
C TYR A 14 -4.58 -9.83 -7.70
N LEU A 15 -4.83 -8.71 -8.38
CA LEU A 15 -5.73 -8.68 -9.55
C LEU A 15 -5.22 -9.59 -10.67
N LEU A 16 -3.93 -9.45 -11.02
CA LEU A 16 -3.33 -10.07 -12.19
C LEU A 16 -2.64 -11.41 -11.86
N GLN A 17 -2.88 -11.98 -10.68
CA GLN A 17 -2.24 -13.23 -10.27
C GLN A 17 -2.50 -14.36 -11.27
N SER A 18 -3.75 -14.51 -11.71
CA SER A 18 -4.21 -15.55 -12.64
C SER A 18 -5.43 -15.09 -13.42
N PRO A 19 -5.54 -15.42 -14.73
CA PRO A 19 -6.76 -15.19 -15.50
C PRO A 19 -8.01 -15.83 -14.89
N ALA A 20 -7.86 -16.96 -14.19
CA ALA A 20 -8.98 -17.70 -13.60
C ALA A 20 -9.68 -16.94 -12.47
N THR A 21 -8.96 -16.07 -11.75
CA THR A 21 -9.50 -15.29 -10.62
C THR A 21 -9.72 -13.82 -10.96
N PHE A 22 -9.30 -13.38 -12.15
CA PHE A 22 -9.32 -11.98 -12.53
C PHE A 22 -10.72 -11.38 -12.52
N GLU A 23 -11.69 -12.03 -13.15
CA GLU A 23 -13.05 -11.47 -13.30
C GLU A 23 -13.69 -11.20 -11.92
N GLU A 24 -13.65 -12.19 -11.02
CA GLU A 24 -14.17 -12.06 -9.66
C GLU A 24 -13.45 -10.95 -8.87
N ARG A 25 -12.11 -10.92 -8.93
CA ARG A 25 -11.32 -9.92 -8.21
C ARG A 25 -11.49 -8.52 -8.78
N HIS A 26 -11.63 -8.40 -10.11
CA HIS A 26 -11.91 -7.14 -10.78
C HIS A 26 -13.30 -6.62 -10.40
N GLN A 27 -14.33 -7.47 -10.39
CA GLN A 27 -15.66 -7.13 -9.90
C GLN A 27 -15.60 -6.61 -8.46
N GLN A 28 -14.92 -7.34 -7.56
CA GLN A 28 -14.73 -6.90 -6.17
C GLN A 28 -14.03 -5.53 -6.09
N TYR A 29 -12.93 -5.35 -6.82
CA TYR A 29 -12.10 -4.16 -6.74
C TYR A 29 -12.76 -2.93 -7.35
N ARG A 30 -13.31 -3.08 -8.57
CA ARG A 30 -13.80 -1.96 -9.37
C ARG A 30 -15.21 -1.54 -8.99
N HIS A 31 -16.05 -2.50 -8.63
CA HIS A 31 -17.47 -2.29 -8.41
C HIS A 31 -17.84 -2.41 -6.94
N ASP A 32 -17.56 -3.53 -6.29
CA ASP A 32 -18.05 -3.77 -4.93
C ASP A 32 -17.41 -2.79 -3.93
N LEU A 33 -16.07 -2.64 -3.95
CA LEU A 33 -15.37 -1.67 -3.11
C LEU A 33 -15.78 -0.22 -3.41
N PHE A 34 -16.10 0.09 -4.66
CA PHE A 34 -16.56 1.43 -5.04
C PHE A 34 -17.92 1.73 -4.41
N GLN A 35 -18.87 0.81 -4.51
CA GLN A 35 -20.20 0.94 -3.89
C GLN A 35 -20.09 1.05 -2.36
N ILE A 36 -19.23 0.24 -1.74
CA ILE A 36 -18.93 0.33 -0.31
C ILE A 36 -18.34 1.70 0.07
N ALA A 37 -17.44 2.24 -0.77
CA ALA A 37 -16.85 3.55 -0.57
C ALA A 37 -17.89 4.69 -0.69
N LEU A 38 -18.90 4.56 -1.56
CA LEU A 38 -20.01 5.52 -1.66
C LEU A 38 -20.80 5.60 -0.35
N LEU A 39 -21.11 4.46 0.29
CA LEU A 39 -21.80 4.46 1.58
C LEU A 39 -20.98 5.17 2.67
N LYS A 40 -19.68 4.90 2.76
CA LYS A 40 -18.78 5.59 3.70
C LYS A 40 -18.69 7.09 3.40
N GLY A 41 -18.66 7.43 2.12
CA GLY A 41 -18.67 8.81 1.64
C GLY A 41 -19.94 9.55 2.07
N HIS A 42 -21.10 8.95 1.82
CA HIS A 42 -22.40 9.47 2.27
C HIS A 42 -22.40 9.70 3.78
N THR A 43 -22.02 8.71 4.61
CA THR A 43 -22.03 8.88 6.08
C THR A 43 -21.17 10.05 6.52
N LYS A 44 -19.92 10.15 6.04
CA LYS A 44 -19.02 11.26 6.38
C LYS A 44 -19.58 12.62 5.97
N VAL A 45 -20.21 12.69 4.81
CA VAL A 45 -20.80 13.92 4.29
C VAL A 45 -22.07 14.31 5.07
N ALA A 46 -22.93 13.34 5.37
CA ALA A 46 -24.13 13.55 6.18
C ALA A 46 -23.77 14.04 7.59
N ASP A 47 -22.78 13.41 8.23
CA ASP A 47 -22.27 13.83 9.55
C ASP A 47 -21.73 15.27 9.50
N LEU A 48 -20.94 15.61 8.47
CA LEU A 48 -20.39 16.95 8.28
C LEU A 48 -21.49 18.01 8.07
N ILE A 49 -22.44 17.75 7.17
CA ILE A 49 -23.53 18.69 6.86
C ILE A 49 -24.46 18.87 8.08
N GLY A 50 -24.68 17.80 8.86
CA GLY A 50 -25.53 17.84 10.05
C GLY A 50 -25.02 18.75 11.17
N ILE A 51 -23.72 19.03 11.23
CA ILE A 51 -23.11 19.89 12.27
C ILE A 51 -22.86 21.33 11.80
N MET A 52 -23.06 21.64 10.51
CA MET A 52 -22.71 22.94 9.95
C MET A 52 -23.87 23.95 10.03
N PRO A 53 -23.63 25.18 10.51
CA PRO A 53 -24.58 26.27 10.34
C PRO A 53 -24.72 26.62 8.86
N GLU A 54 -25.93 27.02 8.43
CA GLU A 54 -26.23 27.35 7.03
C GLU A 54 -25.86 26.23 6.04
N ASN A 55 -26.21 25.00 6.40
CA ASN A 55 -25.92 23.79 5.62
C ASN A 55 -26.55 23.77 4.22
N ASP A 56 -27.41 24.72 3.87
CA ASP A 56 -27.99 24.96 2.54
C ASP A 56 -27.19 25.93 1.67
N HIS A 57 -26.21 26.65 2.22
CA HIS A 57 -25.39 27.60 1.46
C HIS A 57 -24.70 26.94 0.26
N LYS A 58 -24.50 27.70 -0.83
CA LYS A 58 -23.97 27.18 -2.11
C LYS A 58 -22.57 26.57 -1.99
N SER A 59 -21.78 26.98 -1.00
CA SER A 59 -20.44 26.43 -0.72
C SER A 59 -20.47 24.94 -0.34
N TRP A 60 -21.61 24.47 0.17
CA TRP A 60 -21.81 23.07 0.57
C TRP A 60 -22.35 22.18 -0.55
N ARG A 61 -22.70 22.76 -1.71
CA ARG A 61 -23.22 21.99 -2.86
C ARG A 61 -22.31 20.82 -3.28
N PRO A 62 -20.97 20.96 -3.38
CA PRO A 62 -20.10 19.83 -3.72
C PRO A 62 -20.15 18.67 -2.73
N TYR A 63 -20.54 18.93 -1.48
CA TYR A 63 -20.74 17.89 -0.47
C TYR A 63 -22.12 17.26 -0.63
N ARG A 64 -23.19 18.08 -0.75
CA ARG A 64 -24.56 17.59 -0.98
C ARG A 64 -24.68 16.73 -2.23
N ASP A 65 -23.99 17.08 -3.31
CA ASP A 65 -23.97 16.31 -4.57
C ASP A 65 -23.38 14.89 -4.40
N ARG A 66 -22.70 14.61 -3.27
CA ARG A 66 -22.15 13.29 -2.93
C ARG A 66 -23.06 12.47 -2.01
N LEU A 67 -24.17 13.05 -1.54
CA LEU A 67 -25.16 12.30 -0.76
C LEU A 67 -25.95 11.40 -1.68
N LEU A 68 -25.92 10.10 -1.38
CA LEU A 68 -26.84 9.13 -1.94
C LEU A 68 -28.29 9.43 -1.55
N SER A 69 -29.23 9.12 -2.44
CA SER A 69 -30.66 9.05 -2.09
C SER A 69 -30.91 7.92 -1.08
N GLU A 70 -32.07 7.94 -0.43
CA GLU A 70 -32.42 6.86 0.52
C GLU A 70 -32.60 5.53 -0.21
N GLU A 71 -33.16 5.54 -1.42
CA GLU A 71 -33.30 4.37 -2.28
C GLU A 71 -31.93 3.77 -2.65
N GLU A 72 -31.01 4.60 -3.13
CA GLU A 72 -29.64 4.16 -3.48
C GLU A 72 -28.91 3.59 -2.25
N ARG A 73 -29.04 4.27 -1.11
CA ARG A 73 -28.42 3.84 0.15
C ARG A 73 -28.99 2.51 0.63
N ALA A 74 -30.30 2.31 0.53
CA ALA A 74 -30.97 1.06 0.90
C ALA A 74 -30.57 -0.09 -0.03
N GLU A 75 -30.52 0.16 -1.34
CA GLU A 75 -30.08 -0.82 -2.34
C GLU A 75 -28.65 -1.30 -2.06
N ILE A 76 -27.69 -0.37 -1.94
CA ILE A 76 -26.28 -0.72 -1.70
C ILE A 76 -26.13 -1.42 -0.33
N SER A 77 -26.85 -0.97 0.70
CA SER A 77 -26.76 -1.59 2.03
C SER A 77 -27.35 -3.00 2.07
N SER A 78 -28.39 -3.27 1.28
CA SER A 78 -28.98 -4.61 1.13
C SER A 78 -28.04 -5.55 0.38
N ARG A 79 -27.45 -5.07 -0.72
CA ARG A 79 -26.49 -5.83 -1.53
C ARG A 79 -25.18 -6.11 -0.81
N TYR A 80 -24.71 -5.19 0.03
CA TYR A 80 -23.47 -5.32 0.79
C TYR A 80 -23.71 -5.20 2.30
N PRO A 81 -24.13 -6.30 2.96
CA PRO A 81 -24.30 -6.33 4.41
C PRO A 81 -23.01 -5.97 5.15
N LYS A 82 -23.13 -5.41 6.36
CA LYS A 82 -22.00 -4.90 7.16
C LYS A 82 -20.83 -5.88 7.30
N ALA A 83 -21.12 -7.17 7.50
CA ALA A 83 -20.11 -8.22 7.61
C ALA A 83 -19.32 -8.40 6.31
N MET A 84 -20.02 -8.48 5.17
CA MET A 84 -19.41 -8.60 3.84
C MET A 84 -18.54 -7.38 3.51
N ARG A 85 -19.01 -6.16 3.82
CA ARG A 85 -18.21 -4.94 3.62
C ARG A 85 -16.89 -5.00 4.37
N ARG A 86 -16.94 -5.37 5.65
CA ARG A 86 -15.74 -5.51 6.48
C ARG A 86 -14.80 -6.58 5.93
N ALA A 87 -15.34 -7.73 5.49
CA ALA A 87 -14.54 -8.80 4.93
C ALA A 87 -13.82 -8.36 3.64
N LEU A 88 -14.52 -7.71 2.71
CA LEU A 88 -13.94 -7.19 1.47
C LEU A 88 -12.88 -6.12 1.75
N GLU A 89 -13.14 -5.18 2.66
CA GLU A 89 -12.17 -4.13 3.01
C GLU A 89 -10.92 -4.69 3.68
N THR A 90 -11.06 -5.66 4.57
CA THR A 90 -9.93 -6.36 5.18
C THR A 90 -9.12 -7.11 4.13
N LYS A 91 -9.80 -7.85 3.23
CA LYS A 91 -9.17 -8.62 2.16
C LYS A 91 -8.36 -7.73 1.21
N TRP A 92 -8.92 -6.59 0.80
CA TRP A 92 -8.28 -5.64 -0.10
C TRP A 92 -7.37 -4.61 0.60
N GLY A 93 -7.27 -4.67 1.91
CA GLY A 93 -6.29 -3.93 2.70
C GLY A 93 -4.89 -4.53 2.54
N PHE A 94 -3.86 -3.74 2.86
CA PHE A 94 -2.45 -4.14 2.68
C PHE A 94 -2.11 -5.50 3.31
N THR A 95 -2.44 -5.68 4.59
CA THR A 95 -2.17 -6.93 5.33
C THR A 95 -3.00 -8.10 4.81
N GLY A 96 -4.25 -7.84 4.39
CA GLY A 96 -5.10 -8.84 3.75
C GLY A 96 -4.47 -9.35 2.46
N LEU A 97 -4.03 -8.44 1.59
CA LEU A 97 -3.38 -8.79 0.32
C LEU A 97 -2.07 -9.54 0.52
N ILE A 98 -1.22 -9.12 1.48
CA ILE A 98 0.00 -9.89 1.81
C ILE A 98 -0.37 -11.30 2.25
N GLY A 99 -1.37 -11.46 3.10
CA GLY A 99 -1.82 -12.78 3.55
C GLY A 99 -2.36 -13.64 2.42
N GLU A 100 -3.17 -13.07 1.52
CA GLU A 100 -3.73 -13.78 0.37
C GLU A 100 -2.64 -14.23 -0.61
N LEU A 101 -1.69 -13.35 -0.91
CA LEU A 101 -0.59 -13.64 -1.83
C LEU A 101 0.40 -14.64 -1.22
N SER A 102 0.71 -14.53 0.08
CA SER A 102 1.65 -15.47 0.73
C SER A 102 1.08 -16.89 0.86
N ARG A 103 -0.24 -17.03 1.03
CA ARG A 103 -0.92 -18.34 1.07
C ARG A 103 -1.12 -18.98 -0.30
N SER A 104 -0.85 -18.27 -1.38
CA SER A 104 -1.14 -18.76 -2.73
C SER A 104 -0.10 -19.75 -3.28
N GLU A 105 0.98 -20.01 -2.54
CA GLU A 105 2.11 -20.87 -2.94
C GLU A 105 2.82 -20.45 -4.24
N ASP A 106 2.47 -19.28 -4.78
CA ASP A 106 3.06 -18.73 -5.98
C ASP A 106 4.48 -18.22 -5.68
N PRO A 107 5.53 -18.78 -6.34
CA PRO A 107 6.91 -18.41 -6.08
C PRO A 107 7.20 -16.92 -6.30
N LEU A 108 6.41 -16.27 -7.16
CA LEU A 108 6.55 -14.85 -7.43
C LEU A 108 6.27 -13.99 -6.19
N PHE A 109 5.52 -14.51 -5.20
CA PHE A 109 5.24 -13.81 -3.94
C PHE A 109 6.08 -14.31 -2.75
N SER A 110 7.07 -15.17 -3.00
CA SER A 110 8.03 -15.57 -1.97
C SER A 110 8.85 -14.35 -1.50
N GLY A 111 8.98 -14.16 -0.18
CA GLY A 111 9.77 -13.07 0.40
C GLY A 111 9.08 -11.69 0.48
N PHE A 112 7.88 -11.51 -0.07
CA PHE A 112 7.17 -10.21 -0.05
C PHE A 112 6.62 -9.80 1.31
N THR A 113 6.63 -10.72 2.28
CA THR A 113 6.34 -10.40 3.69
C THR A 113 7.31 -9.35 4.25
N GLY A 114 8.53 -9.25 3.70
CA GLY A 114 9.50 -8.22 4.06
C GLY A 114 9.04 -6.78 3.79
N LEU A 115 8.07 -6.57 2.90
CA LEU A 115 7.49 -5.24 2.64
C LEU A 115 6.59 -4.75 3.79
N ALA A 116 6.19 -5.64 4.72
CA ALA A 116 5.27 -5.29 5.79
C ALA A 116 5.85 -4.27 6.76
N ASP A 117 7.15 -4.39 7.09
CA ASP A 117 7.84 -3.48 8.00
C ASP A 117 7.95 -2.08 7.39
N GLY A 118 8.46 -1.99 6.16
CA GLY A 118 8.54 -0.72 5.42
C GLY A 118 7.18 -0.05 5.24
N TYR A 119 6.12 -0.82 4.98
CA TYR A 119 4.75 -0.30 4.92
C TYR A 119 4.27 0.23 6.27
N ALA A 120 4.47 -0.51 7.36
CA ALA A 120 4.07 -0.11 8.70
C ALA A 120 4.76 1.19 9.12
N MET A 121 6.08 1.28 8.91
CA MET A 121 6.84 2.49 9.19
C MET A 121 6.35 3.68 8.34
N ALA A 122 6.15 3.47 7.04
CA ALA A 122 5.61 4.52 6.16
C ALA A 122 4.19 4.96 6.59
N SER A 123 3.40 4.05 7.16
CA SER A 123 2.07 4.35 7.71
C SER A 123 2.17 5.22 8.96
N HIS A 124 3.03 4.87 9.92
CA HIS A 124 3.29 5.67 11.12
C HIS A 124 3.72 7.09 10.79
N ILE A 125 4.69 7.22 9.87
CA ILE A 125 5.18 8.53 9.39
C ILE A 125 4.06 9.34 8.74
N LEU A 126 3.26 8.72 7.86
CA LEU A 126 2.17 9.42 7.17
C LEU A 126 1.07 9.88 8.12
N HIS A 127 0.78 9.10 9.16
CA HIS A 127 -0.22 9.44 10.17
C HIS A 127 0.29 10.44 11.21
N ALA A 128 1.59 10.77 11.19
CA ALA A 128 2.26 11.59 12.19
C ALA A 128 1.91 11.14 13.62
N ASP A 129 1.80 9.82 13.82
CA ASP A 129 1.53 9.28 15.14
C ASP A 129 2.80 9.28 16.00
N ILE A 130 2.69 8.82 17.24
CA ILE A 130 3.79 8.86 18.19
C ILE A 130 5.03 8.10 17.68
N VAL A 131 4.83 7.00 16.94
CA VAL A 131 5.94 6.23 16.36
C VAL A 131 6.55 7.02 15.19
N GLY A 132 5.71 7.53 14.29
CA GLY A 132 6.15 8.28 13.12
C GLY A 132 6.91 9.57 13.47
N THR A 133 6.43 10.29 14.49
CA THR A 133 7.07 11.53 14.99
C THR A 133 8.30 11.26 15.85
N ALA A 134 8.39 10.10 16.49
CA ALA A 134 9.58 9.71 17.24
C ALA A 134 10.79 9.43 16.32
N VAL A 135 10.57 8.99 15.08
CA VAL A 135 11.68 8.70 14.14
C VAL A 135 12.61 9.90 13.94
N PRO A 136 12.15 11.09 13.48
CA PRO A 136 13.03 12.24 13.31
C PRO A 136 13.66 12.70 14.63
N LEU A 137 12.90 12.67 15.75
CA LEU A 137 13.43 13.00 17.07
C LEU A 137 14.57 12.07 17.51
N ASP A 138 14.46 10.78 17.20
CA ASP A 138 15.52 9.80 17.44
C ASP A 138 16.74 10.08 16.55
N ARG A 139 16.55 10.54 15.30
CA ARG A 139 17.66 10.93 14.42
C ARG A 139 18.38 12.19 14.91
N ASP A 140 17.65 13.16 15.43
CA ASP A 140 18.23 14.42 15.93
C ASP A 140 19.02 14.23 17.24
N ARG A 141 18.69 13.20 18.02
CA ARG A 141 19.39 12.87 19.28
C ARG A 141 20.62 11.99 19.09
N ARG A 142 20.83 11.46 17.89
CA ARG A 142 22.00 10.65 17.56
C ARG A 142 23.18 11.55 17.24
N ASP A 143 24.35 11.07 17.64
CA ASP A 143 25.65 11.50 17.19
C ASP A 143 25.80 11.36 15.67
N GLU A 144 26.58 12.27 15.05
CA GLU A 144 26.59 12.48 13.60
C GLU A 144 26.86 11.19 12.80
N ALA A 145 27.86 10.41 13.19
CA ALA A 145 28.20 9.16 12.52
C ALA A 145 27.04 8.14 12.56
N ARG A 146 26.39 7.99 13.71
CA ARG A 146 25.24 7.07 13.88
C ARG A 146 24.02 7.55 13.11
N ARG A 147 23.77 8.86 13.12
CA ARG A 147 22.67 9.48 12.37
C ARG A 147 22.87 9.29 10.86
N ASP A 148 24.05 9.59 10.35
CA ASP A 148 24.31 9.57 8.91
C ASP A 148 24.29 8.12 8.38
N ALA A 149 24.83 7.16 9.14
CA ALA A 149 24.76 5.74 8.81
C ALA A 149 23.32 5.22 8.71
N ILE A 150 22.46 5.52 9.69
CA ILE A 150 21.05 5.06 9.65
C ILE A 150 20.23 5.79 8.57
N LEU A 151 20.53 7.06 8.28
CA LEU A 151 19.88 7.80 7.20
C LEU A 151 20.21 7.18 5.84
N LEU A 152 21.48 6.82 5.61
CA LEU A 152 21.91 6.18 4.38
C LEU A 152 21.27 4.78 4.24
N ALA A 153 21.29 3.97 5.30
CA ALA A 153 20.68 2.64 5.31
C ALA A 153 19.17 2.69 5.02
N HIS A 154 18.46 3.64 5.65
CA HIS A 154 17.04 3.85 5.38
C HIS A 154 16.79 4.34 3.96
N GLY A 155 17.61 5.26 3.43
CA GLY A 155 17.52 5.74 2.05
C GLY A 155 17.64 4.61 1.03
N VAL A 156 18.66 3.74 1.18
CA VAL A 156 18.87 2.57 0.32
C VAL A 156 17.71 1.58 0.42
N ARG A 157 17.17 1.36 1.62
CA ARG A 157 15.98 0.50 1.81
C ARG A 157 14.78 1.03 1.02
N LEU A 158 14.47 2.31 1.13
CA LEU A 158 13.33 2.92 0.41
C LEU A 158 13.45 2.78 -1.11
N ILE A 159 14.66 2.96 -1.66
CA ILE A 159 14.92 2.78 -3.09
C ILE A 159 14.71 1.30 -3.48
N SER A 160 15.25 0.38 -2.69
CA SER A 160 15.15 -1.06 -2.93
C SER A 160 13.71 -1.58 -2.88
N ASP A 161 12.91 -1.04 -1.96
CA ASP A 161 11.48 -1.36 -1.82
C ASP A 161 10.66 -0.91 -3.04
N VAL A 162 10.98 0.26 -3.61
CA VAL A 162 10.35 0.75 -4.85
C VAL A 162 10.73 -0.11 -6.05
N HIS A 163 11.98 -0.56 -6.14
CA HIS A 163 12.39 -1.51 -7.17
C HIS A 163 11.70 -2.87 -7.03
N THR A 164 11.58 -3.38 -5.80
CA THR A 164 10.81 -4.61 -5.50
C THR A 164 9.36 -4.48 -5.98
N CYS A 165 8.73 -3.33 -5.74
CA CYS A 165 7.38 -3.02 -6.23
C CYS A 165 7.30 -2.99 -7.77
N LEU A 166 8.33 -2.48 -8.44
CA LEU A 166 8.41 -2.47 -9.91
C LEU A 166 8.55 -3.89 -10.46
N GLN A 167 9.49 -4.68 -9.91
CA GLN A 167 9.72 -6.07 -10.31
C GLN A 167 8.45 -6.91 -10.13
N LEU A 168 7.75 -6.74 -9.02
CA LEU A 168 6.46 -7.40 -8.76
C LEU A 168 5.45 -7.09 -9.87
N ARG A 169 5.25 -5.81 -10.20
CA ARG A 169 4.29 -5.38 -11.21
C ARG A 169 4.66 -5.90 -12.60
N LEU A 170 5.93 -5.86 -12.95
CA LEU A 170 6.42 -6.36 -14.23
C LEU A 170 6.25 -7.89 -14.34
N GLY A 171 6.67 -8.62 -13.31
CA GLY A 171 6.59 -10.09 -13.27
C GLY A 171 5.15 -10.58 -13.38
N VAL A 172 4.24 -10.02 -12.58
CA VAL A 172 2.82 -10.39 -12.66
C VAL A 172 2.22 -9.96 -13.99
N GLY A 173 2.53 -8.74 -14.46
CA GLY A 173 2.01 -8.21 -15.72
C GLY A 173 2.35 -9.09 -16.92
N TYR A 174 3.64 -9.38 -17.12
CA TYR A 174 4.12 -10.23 -18.22
C TYR A 174 3.53 -11.63 -18.16
N ARG A 175 3.50 -12.24 -16.97
CA ARG A 175 2.90 -13.56 -16.76
C ARG A 175 1.41 -13.55 -17.13
N TYR A 176 0.67 -12.53 -16.73
CA TYR A 176 -0.76 -12.42 -16.98
C TYR A 176 -1.10 -12.33 -18.47
N ILE A 177 -0.30 -11.58 -19.24
CA ILE A 177 -0.51 -11.43 -20.69
C ILE A 177 0.19 -12.52 -21.52
N GLY A 178 0.86 -13.48 -20.88
CA GLY A 178 1.54 -14.59 -21.55
C GLY A 178 2.72 -14.16 -22.44
N GLN A 179 3.37 -13.04 -22.13
CA GLN A 179 4.54 -12.55 -22.88
C GLN A 179 5.84 -13.16 -22.37
N ASP A 180 6.85 -13.20 -23.24
CA ASP A 180 8.18 -13.72 -22.92
C ASP A 180 8.82 -12.92 -21.75
N PRO A 181 9.22 -13.58 -20.65
CA PRO A 181 9.86 -12.90 -19.51
C PRO A 181 11.32 -12.49 -19.78
N ALA A 182 11.93 -12.79 -20.93
CA ALA A 182 13.32 -12.43 -21.21
C ALA A 182 13.67 -10.94 -20.96
N PRO A 183 12.84 -9.94 -21.31
CA PRO A 183 13.10 -8.54 -20.98
C PRO A 183 13.15 -8.26 -19.47
N LEU A 184 12.48 -9.08 -18.65
CA LEU A 184 12.52 -8.97 -17.20
C LEU A 184 13.89 -9.37 -16.64
N ILE A 185 14.62 -10.25 -17.32
CA ILE A 185 15.95 -10.68 -16.91
C ILE A 185 16.92 -9.48 -17.01
N ASP A 186 16.90 -8.74 -18.12
CA ASP A 186 17.70 -7.51 -18.28
C ASP A 186 17.31 -6.45 -17.24
N ALA A 187 16.01 -6.25 -17.01
CA ALA A 187 15.53 -5.32 -15.98
C ALA A 187 16.02 -5.74 -14.57
N HIS A 188 15.97 -7.03 -14.23
CA HIS A 188 16.47 -7.55 -12.97
C HIS A 188 17.98 -7.35 -12.82
N GLN A 189 18.76 -7.59 -13.88
CA GLN A 189 20.22 -7.38 -13.85
C GLN A 189 20.57 -5.91 -13.64
N ARG A 190 19.87 -4.99 -14.30
CA ARG A 190 20.09 -3.54 -14.11
C ARG A 190 19.74 -3.08 -12.70
N ILE A 191 18.63 -3.56 -12.14
CA ILE A 191 18.24 -3.27 -10.77
C ILE A 191 19.27 -3.85 -9.80
N ALA A 192 19.71 -5.08 -10.01
CA ALA A 192 20.73 -5.71 -9.17
C ALA A 192 22.06 -4.95 -9.19
N ALA A 193 22.54 -4.55 -10.37
CA ALA A 193 23.76 -3.75 -10.51
C ALA A 193 23.65 -2.37 -9.83
N LEU A 194 22.48 -1.72 -9.93
CA LEU A 194 22.21 -0.48 -9.21
C LEU A 194 22.22 -0.71 -7.70
N THR A 195 21.55 -1.75 -7.20
CA THR A 195 21.53 -2.08 -5.78
C THR A 195 22.91 -2.43 -5.24
N GLU A 196 23.73 -3.15 -6.01
CA GLU A 196 25.11 -3.46 -5.66
C GLU A 196 25.98 -2.19 -5.58
N SER A 197 25.73 -1.20 -6.45
CA SER A 197 26.44 0.08 -6.43
C SER A 197 26.22 0.90 -5.15
N PHE A 198 25.17 0.59 -4.37
CA PHE A 198 24.96 1.22 -3.07
C PHE A 198 25.98 0.76 -2.03
N GLY A 199 26.65 -0.37 -2.23
CA GLY A 199 27.61 -0.93 -1.28
C GLY A 199 26.93 -1.58 -0.08
N LYS A 200 27.70 -1.73 1.00
CA LYS A 200 27.31 -2.47 2.22
C LYS A 200 26.70 -1.58 3.29
N VAL A 201 25.85 -0.64 2.88
CA VAL A 201 25.32 0.42 3.77
C VAL A 201 24.60 -0.15 4.99
N TYR A 202 23.90 -1.27 4.83
CA TYR A 202 23.21 -1.92 5.95
C TYR A 202 24.22 -2.52 6.94
N GLU A 203 25.22 -3.24 6.45
CA GLU A 203 26.29 -3.78 7.30
C GLU A 203 27.12 -2.68 7.97
N ASP A 204 27.40 -1.59 7.26
CA ASP A 204 28.11 -0.43 7.79
C ASP A 204 27.31 0.22 8.92
N TRP A 205 25.99 0.39 8.74
CA TRP A 205 25.11 0.85 9.80
C TRP A 205 25.09 -0.10 11.00
N MET A 206 25.03 -1.42 10.76
CA MET A 206 25.07 -2.41 11.84
C MET A 206 26.36 -2.32 12.65
N GLY A 207 27.51 -2.15 12.00
CA GLY A 207 28.80 -2.01 12.69
C GLY A 207 28.92 -0.71 13.50
N VAL A 208 28.28 0.37 13.03
CA VAL A 208 28.26 1.67 13.75
C VAL A 208 27.28 1.66 14.93
N GLU A 209 26.11 1.05 14.76
CA GLU A 209 25.04 1.05 15.76
C GLU A 209 25.22 -0.04 16.82
N TYR A 210 25.80 -1.18 16.42
CA TYR A 210 25.98 -2.38 17.23
C TYR A 210 27.40 -2.92 17.06
N PRO A 211 28.44 -2.18 17.51
CA PRO A 211 29.82 -2.64 17.39
C PRO A 211 30.04 -3.94 18.17
N ASP A 212 30.78 -4.89 17.59
CA ASP A 212 31.32 -6.02 18.33
C ASP A 212 32.25 -5.47 19.42
N GLY A 213 31.94 -5.79 20.68
CA GLY A 213 32.60 -5.22 21.87
C GLY A 213 34.07 -5.57 22.04
#